data_AF-A0A8T6EML5-F1
#
_entry.id   AF-A0A8T6EML5-F1
#
_cell.length_a   1.000
_cell.length_b   1.000
_cell.length_c   1.000
_cell.angle_alpha   90.00
_cell.angle_beta   90.00
_cell.angle_gamma   90.00
#
_symmetry.space_group_name_H-M   'P 1'
#
loop_
_entity.id
_entity.type
_entity.pdbx_description
1 polymer ?
#
loop_
_entity_poly.entity_id
_entity_poly.type
_entity_poly.pdbx_seq_one_letter_code
_entity_poly.pdbx_strand_id
1 'polypeptide(L)'
;MAVDKLSISFDAELGAAVRHAAQRDDIPLSAWLAEAAGAKLRAEALRAFLDDWKREHGPFTAEEMRRARAELGLAEHAPAQ
;
A
#
# COMPACT_ATOMS: atom_id res chain seq x y z
N MET A 1 -20.39 -12.72 10.83
CA MET A 1 -19.96 -11.30 10.75
C MET A 1 -20.99 -10.54 9.93
N ALA A 2 -21.28 -9.28 10.28
CA ALA A 2 -22.07 -8.41 9.42
C ALA A 2 -21.24 -8.02 8.20
N VAL A 3 -21.83 -8.11 7.00
CA VAL A 3 -21.19 -7.72 5.75
C VAL A 3 -21.81 -6.39 5.32
N ASP A 4 -20.99 -5.34 5.22
CA ASP A 4 -21.39 -4.08 4.60
C ASP A 4 -21.23 -4.20 3.08
N LYS A 5 -22.34 -4.04 2.33
CA LYS A 5 -22.36 -4.28 0.88
C LYS A 5 -22.28 -2.96 0.13
N LEU A 6 -21.19 -2.78 -0.61
CA LEU A 6 -20.96 -1.59 -1.43
C LEU A 6 -21.33 -1.84 -2.90
N SER A 7 -22.02 -0.88 -3.51
CA SER A 7 -22.25 -0.84 -4.96
C SER A 7 -21.20 0.09 -5.59
N ILE A 8 -20.33 -0.45 -6.43
CA ILE A 8 -19.17 0.26 -6.98
C ILE A 8 -19.18 0.12 -8.50
N SER A 9 -18.98 1.25 -9.19
CA SER A 9 -18.80 1.32 -10.64
C SER A 9 -17.34 1.55 -10.98
N PHE A 10 -16.85 0.87 -12.02
CA PHE A 10 -15.52 1.08 -12.59
C PHE A 10 -15.64 1.36 -14.08
N ASP A 11 -14.65 2.08 -14.61
CA ASP A 11 -14.37 2.04 -16.05
C ASP A 11 -14.14 0.59 -16.49
N ALA A 12 -14.55 0.27 -17.72
CA ALA A 12 -14.57 -1.11 -18.22
C ALA A 12 -13.19 -1.78 -18.14
N GLU A 13 -12.14 -1.05 -18.54
CA GLU A 13 -10.76 -1.54 -18.52
C GLU A 13 -10.27 -1.82 -17.09
N LEU A 14 -10.54 -0.90 -16.15
CA LEU A 14 -10.19 -1.08 -14.75
C LEU A 14 -10.94 -2.28 -14.15
N GLY A 15 -12.23 -2.40 -14.46
CA GLY A 15 -13.05 -3.53 -14.04
C GLY A 15 -12.51 -4.88 -14.54
N ALA A 16 -11.97 -4.94 -15.76
CA ALA A 16 -11.32 -6.15 -16.28
C ALA A 16 -9.99 -6.41 -15.55
N ALA A 17 -9.18 -5.38 -15.35
CA ALA A 17 -7.88 -5.48 -14.69
C ALA A 17 -7.99 -6.00 -13.25
N VAL A 18 -8.94 -5.49 -12.45
CA VAL A 18 -9.12 -5.96 -11.05
C VAL A 18 -9.61 -7.40 -10.98
N ARG A 19 -10.45 -7.83 -11.92
CA ARG A 19 -10.89 -9.24 -12.00
C ARG A 19 -9.74 -10.17 -12.36
N HIS A 20 -8.93 -9.78 -13.34
CA HIS A 20 -7.74 -10.55 -13.73
C HIS A 20 -6.72 -10.60 -12.59
N ALA A 21 -6.55 -9.51 -11.83
CA ALA A 21 -5.69 -9.50 -10.66
C ALA A 21 -6.17 -10.47 -9.57
N ALA A 22 -7.45 -10.41 -9.20
CA ALA A 22 -8.04 -11.33 -8.23
C ALA A 22 -7.91 -12.80 -8.68
N GLN A 23 -8.10 -13.08 -9.97
CA GLN A 23 -7.93 -14.42 -10.54
C GLN A 23 -6.47 -14.89 -10.49
N ARG A 24 -5.52 -14.03 -10.85
CA ARG A 24 -4.09 -14.36 -10.80
C ARG A 24 -3.64 -14.65 -9.36
N ASP A 25 -4.21 -13.93 -8.40
CA ASP A 25 -3.90 -14.07 -6.97
C ASP A 25 -4.75 -15.18 -6.29
N ASP A 26 -5.60 -15.88 -7.06
CA ASP A 26 -6.50 -16.99 -6.64
C ASP A 26 -7.42 -16.65 -5.45
N ILE A 27 -7.95 -15.42 -5.43
CA ILE A 27 -8.89 -14.96 -4.39
C ILE A 27 -10.15 -14.32 -4.97
N PRO A 28 -11.28 -14.31 -4.23
CA PRO A 28 -12.49 -13.62 -4.68
C PRO A 28 -12.26 -12.13 -4.89
N LEU A 29 -12.91 -11.54 -5.91
CA LEU A 29 -12.79 -10.11 -6.23
C LEU A 29 -13.06 -9.18 -5.03
N SER A 30 -14.05 -9.52 -4.20
CA SER A 30 -14.36 -8.74 -2.99
C SER A 30 -13.23 -8.78 -1.95
N ALA A 31 -12.56 -9.92 -1.79
CA ALA A 31 -11.41 -10.05 -0.90
C ALA A 31 -10.23 -9.23 -1.44
N TRP A 32 -9.94 -9.36 -2.74
CA TRP A 32 -8.90 -8.58 -3.40
C TRP A 32 -9.12 -7.07 -3.27
N LEU A 33 -10.34 -6.59 -3.49
CA LEU A 33 -10.70 -5.18 -3.32
C LEU A 33 -10.59 -4.72 -1.86
N ALA A 34 -11.00 -5.55 -0.90
CA ALA A 34 -10.87 -5.23 0.51
C ALA A 34 -9.39 -5.12 0.94
N GLU A 35 -8.53 -6.00 0.45
CA GLU A 35 -7.10 -5.94 0.69
C GLU A 35 -6.46 -4.69 0.08
N ALA A 36 -6.80 -4.38 -1.18
CA ALA A 36 -6.33 -3.19 -1.86
C ALA A 36 -6.77 -1.90 -1.14
N ALA A 37 -8.04 -1.81 -0.74
CA ALA A 37 -8.57 -0.69 0.04
C ALA A 37 -7.86 -0.57 1.40
N GLY A 38 -7.68 -1.69 2.10
CA GLY A 38 -6.96 -1.71 3.38
C GLY A 38 -5.49 -1.29 3.24
N ALA A 39 -4.81 -1.73 2.19
CA ALA A 39 -3.42 -1.33 1.91
C ALA A 39 -3.32 0.18 1.63
N LYS A 40 -4.25 0.73 0.84
CA LYS A 40 -4.32 2.16 0.54
C LYS A 40 -4.53 2.99 1.81
N LEU A 41 -5.51 2.63 2.64
CA LEU A 41 -5.80 3.33 3.89
C LEU A 41 -4.64 3.27 4.89
N ARG A 42 -3.98 2.10 5.03
CA ARG A 42 -2.80 1.96 5.88
C ARG A 42 -1.64 2.84 5.40
N ALA A 43 -1.39 2.90 4.09
CA ALA A 43 -0.35 3.75 3.53
C ALA A 43 -0.62 5.24 3.77
N GLU A 44 -1.88 5.67 3.69
CA GLU A 44 -2.29 7.04 3.99
C GLU A 44 -2.13 7.39 5.47
N ALA A 45 -2.58 6.50 6.36
CA ALA A 45 -2.40 6.66 7.80
C ALA A 45 -0.91 6.71 8.18
N LEU A 46 -0.09 5.83 7.58
CA LEU A 46 1.35 5.83 7.79
C LEU A 46 1.99 7.14 7.33
N ARG A 47 1.59 7.66 6.17
CA ARG A 47 2.12 8.95 5.67
C ARG A 47 1.80 10.09 6.64
N ALA A 48 0.55 10.19 7.08
CA ALA A 48 0.14 11.22 8.05
C ALA A 48 0.94 11.10 9.36
N PHE A 49 1.08 9.89 9.88
CA PHE A 49 1.88 9.62 11.07
C PHE A 49 3.35 10.05 10.90
N LEU A 50 3.96 9.72 9.76
CA LEU A 50 5.34 10.11 9.48
C LEU A 50 5.51 11.62 9.33
N ASP A 51 4.52 12.32 8.75
CA ASP A 51 4.57 13.77 8.63
C ASP A 51 4.51 14.45 10.00
N ASP A 52 3.68 13.92 10.91
CA ASP A 52 3.62 14.39 12.30
C ASP A 52 4.92 14.13 13.06
N TRP A 53 5.46 12.91 12.94
CA TRP A 53 6.72 12.54 13.57
C TRP A 53 7.89 13.41 13.08
N LYS A 54 7.98 13.66 11.77
CA LYS A 54 9.04 14.51 11.19
C LYS A 54 8.93 15.97 11.59
N ARG A 55 7.72 16.45 11.88
CA ARG A 55 7.52 17.81 12.40
C ARG A 55 8.09 17.95 13.80
N GLU A 56 8.03 16.90 14.62
CA GLU A 56 8.58 16.89 15.98
C GLU A 56 10.09 16.62 16.00
N HIS A 57 10.57 15.70 15.17
CA HIS A 57 11.95 15.18 15.26
C HIS A 57 12.87 15.58 14.10
N GLY A 58 12.33 16.22 13.06
CA GLY A 58 13.02 16.48 11.80
C GLY A 58 12.90 15.30 10.81
N PRO A 59 13.24 15.53 9.53
CA PRO A 59 13.23 14.48 8.51
C PRO A 59 14.31 13.43 8.76
N PHE A 60 14.04 12.17 8.41
CA PHE A 60 15.07 11.13 8.40
C PHE A 60 16.20 11.51 7.44
N THR A 61 17.43 11.42 7.93
CA THR A 61 18.63 11.63 7.11
C THR A 61 18.92 10.41 6.23
N ALA A 62 19.68 10.61 5.16
CA ALA A 62 20.10 9.53 4.28
C ALA A 62 20.95 8.46 5.01
N GLU A 63 21.74 8.87 6.00
CA GLU A 63 22.56 7.96 6.82
C GLU A 63 21.69 7.06 7.70
N GLU A 64 20.72 7.63 8.40
CA GLU A 64 19.76 6.87 9.22
C GLU A 64 18.98 5.88 8.35
N MET A 65 18.57 6.31 7.15
CA MET A 65 17.85 5.43 6.24
C MET A 65 18.69 4.29 5.68
N ARG A 66 19.96 4.56 5.34
CA ARG A 66 20.90 3.52 4.93
C ARG A 66 21.15 2.51 6.04
N ARG A 67 21.37 2.98 7.27
CA ARG A 67 21.57 2.10 8.43
C ARG A 67 20.35 1.22 8.69
N ALA A 68 19.15 1.81 8.71
CA ALA A 68 17.91 1.08 8.92
C ALA A 68 17.66 0.01 7.83
N ARG A 69 17.96 0.31 6.56
CA ARG A 69 17.85 -0.67 5.47
C ARG A 69 18.82 -1.83 5.64
N ALA A 70 20.07 -1.55 6.04
CA ALA A 70 21.08 -2.57 6.30
C ALA A 70 20.66 -3.49 7.46
N GLU A 71 20.14 -2.93 8.55
CA GLU A 71 19.63 -3.69 9.70
C GLU A 71 18.44 -4.60 9.32
N LEU A 72 17.55 -4.13 8.44
CA LEU A 72 16.40 -4.91 7.96
C LEU A 72 16.73 -5.90 6.84
N GLY A 73 17.99 -5.95 6.38
CA GLY A 73 18.40 -6.79 5.25
C GLY A 73 17.73 -6.42 3.92
N LEU A 74 17.23 -5.19 3.79
CA LEU A 74 16.60 -4.70 2.57
C LEU A 74 17.70 -4.26 1.60
N ALA A 75 17.86 -4.97 0.48
CA ALA A 75 18.76 -4.54 -0.59
C ALA A 75 18.36 -3.13 -1.07
N GLU A 76 19.36 -2.26 -1.31
CA GLU A 76 19.13 -0.96 -1.93
C GLU A 76 18.48 -1.17 -3.30
N HIS A 77 17.15 -1.01 -3.38
CA HIS A 77 16.48 -0.90 -4.65
C HIS A 77 16.91 0.43 -5.26
N ALA A 78 17.87 0.37 -6.19
CA ALA A 78 18.13 1.47 -7.10
C ALA A 78 16.80 1.82 -7.82
N PRO A 79 16.39 3.10 -7.84
CA PRO A 79 15.17 3.47 -8.55
C PRO A 79 15.31 3.08 -10.02
N ALA A 80 14.28 2.41 -10.55
CA ALA A 80 14.16 2.18 -11.98
C ALA A 80 14.17 3.54 -12.69
N GLN A 81 15.09 3.69 -13.64
CA GLN A 81 15.23 4.87 -14.50
C GLN A 81 14.08 4.97 -15.49
#